data_AF-A0AAE7M4A5-F1
#
_entry.id   AF-A0AAE7M4A5-F1
#
_cell.length_a   1.000
_cell.length_b   1.000
_cell.length_c   1.000
_cell.angle_alpha   90.00
_cell.angle_beta   90.00
_cell.angle_gamma   90.00
#
_symmetry.space_group_name_H-M   'P 1'
#
loop_
_entity.id
_entity.type
_entity.pdbx_description
1 polymer ?
#
loop_
_entity_poly.entity_id
_entity_poly.type
_entity_poly.pdbx_seq_one_letter_code
_entity_poly.pdbx_strand_id
1 'polypeptide(L)' 'MPDERRYRLTDAAMQPHPYLDVDYPSLQEALDAARRWSRNRTLDLYQASIGVEVSTERGDWRTLMLPTEIQQLDLISKG' A
#
# COMPACT_ATOMS: atom_id res chain seq x y z
N MET A 1 -17.98 -16.38 -9.79
CA MET A 1 -17.87 -15.35 -8.74
C MET A 1 -17.12 -14.20 -9.41
N PRO A 2 -17.59 -12.94 -9.33
CA PRO A 2 -16.71 -11.84 -9.73
C PRO A 2 -15.45 -11.97 -8.88
N ASP A 3 -14.27 -11.93 -9.49
CA ASP A 3 -13.01 -11.97 -8.77
C ASP A 3 -13.01 -10.85 -7.72
N GLU A 4 -13.02 -11.22 -6.44
CA GLU A 4 -12.98 -10.24 -5.36
C GLU A 4 -11.71 -9.40 -5.54
N ARG A 5 -11.87 -8.07 -5.50
CA ARG A 5 -10.74 -7.15 -5.69
C ARG A 5 -9.71 -7.41 -4.60
N ARG A 6 -8.50 -7.73 -5.02
CA ARG A 6 -7.34 -7.88 -4.14
C ARG A 6 -6.51 -6.62 -4.18
N TYR A 7 -5.81 -6.35 -3.09
CA TYR A 7 -4.95 -5.19 -2.95
C TYR A 7 -3.54 -5.67 -2.68
N ARG A 8 -2.53 -4.94 -3.15
CA ARG A 8 -1.12 -5.20 -2.83
C ARG A 8 -0.39 -3.91 -2.52
N LEU A 9 0.74 -4.04 -1.84
CA LEU A 9 1.59 -2.92 -1.47
C LEU A 9 2.77 -2.79 -2.42
N THR A 10 3.11 -1.55 -2.76
CA THR A 10 4.26 -1.22 -3.59
C THR A 10 5.27 -0.40 -2.82
N ASP A 11 6.54 -0.46 -3.23
CA ASP A 11 7.60 0.39 -2.69
C ASP A 11 7.61 1.79 -3.32
N ALA A 12 8.59 2.61 -2.94
CA ALA A 12 8.78 3.95 -3.48
C ALA A 12 9.09 3.99 -5.00
N ALA A 13 9.53 2.88 -5.60
CA ALA A 13 9.74 2.74 -7.04
C ALA A 13 8.48 2.23 -7.78
N MET A 14 7.34 2.12 -7.09
CA MET A 14 6.11 1.52 -7.59
C MET A 14 6.29 0.07 -8.05
N GLN A 15 7.24 -0.64 -7.46
CA GLN A 15 7.41 -2.08 -7.65
C GLN A 15 6.70 -2.84 -6.52
N PRO A 16 6.33 -4.11 -6.72
CA PRO A 16 5.76 -4.91 -5.64
C PRO A 16 6.68 -4.90 -4.42
N HIS A 17 6.12 -4.61 -3.25
CA HIS A 17 6.92 -4.36 -2.06
C HIS A 17 7.69 -5.64 -1.63
N PRO A 18 9.02 -5.60 -1.46
CA PRO A 18 9.83 -6.81 -1.29
C PRO A 18 9.48 -7.68 -0.07
N TYR A 19 8.79 -7.09 0.93
CA TYR A 19 8.38 -7.77 2.16
C TYR A 19 6.86 -7.82 2.39
N LEU A 20 6.09 -7.07 1.58
CA LEU A 20 4.65 -6.86 1.81
C LEU A 20 3.82 -7.06 0.54
N ASP A 21 4.41 -7.61 -0.52
CA ASP A 21 3.70 -8.03 -1.72
C ASP A 21 2.89 -9.30 -1.44
N VAL A 22 1.75 -9.11 -0.77
CA VAL A 22 0.75 -10.14 -0.51
C VAL A 22 -0.61 -9.64 -0.99
N ASP A 23 -1.51 -10.59 -1.26
CA ASP A 23 -2.88 -10.31 -1.67
C ASP A 23 -3.76 -9.98 -0.45
N TYR A 24 -3.96 -8.70 -0.19
CA TYR A 24 -4.89 -8.23 0.84
C TYR A 24 -6.33 -8.29 0.32
N PRO A 25 -7.28 -8.83 1.10
CA PRO A 25 -8.68 -8.96 0.66
C PRO A 25 -9.46 -7.64 0.79
N SER A 26 -8.91 -6.63 1.46
CA SER A 26 -9.54 -5.32 1.62
C SER A 26 -8.53 -4.17 1.58
N LEU A 27 -9.00 -2.98 1.14
CA LEU A 27 -8.19 -1.77 1.16
C LEU A 27 -7.73 -1.42 2.58
N GLN A 28 -8.60 -1.60 3.57
CA GLN A 28 -8.30 -1.28 4.96
C GLN A 28 -7.12 -2.10 5.48
N GLU A 29 -7.10 -3.42 5.20
CA GLU A 29 -5.99 -4.28 5.62
C GLU A 29 -4.66 -3.90 4.96
N ALA A 30 -4.68 -3.57 3.66
CA ALA A 30 -3.51 -3.07 2.97
C ALA A 30 -2.99 -1.76 3.62
N LEU A 31 -3.89 -0.83 3.94
CA LEU A 31 -3.54 0.44 4.58
C LEU A 31 -3.01 0.25 6.01
N ASP A 32 -3.57 -0.66 6.80
CA ASP A 32 -3.06 -0.96 8.14
C ASP A 32 -1.65 -1.56 8.09
N ALA A 33 -1.39 -2.47 7.14
CA ALA A 33 -0.06 -3.01 6.90
C ALA A 33 0.93 -1.92 6.47
N ALA A 34 0.54 -1.06 5.53
CA ALA A 34 1.35 0.07 5.09
C ALA A 34 1.69 1.01 6.26
N ARG A 35 0.70 1.42 7.07
CA ARG A 35 0.90 2.26 8.25
C ARG A 35 1.79 1.60 9.30
N ARG A 36 1.68 0.28 9.50
CA ARG A 36 2.54 -0.45 10.44
C ARG A 36 3.99 -0.42 9.99
N TRP A 37 4.24 -0.60 8.69
CA TRP A 37 5.58 -0.55 8.12
C TRP A 37 6.18 0.85 8.18
N SER A 38 5.45 1.89 7.72
CA SER A 38 5.95 3.27 7.72
C SER A 38 6.25 3.83 9.13
N ARG A 39 5.65 3.26 10.18
CA ARG A 39 5.94 3.62 11.59
C ARG A 39 7.24 3.04 12.13
N ASN A 40 7.90 2.14 11.39
CA ASN A 40 9.18 1.60 11.81
C ASN A 40 10.28 2.67 11.73
N ARG A 41 10.74 3.11 12.91
CA ARG A 41 11.72 4.21 13.06
C ARG A 41 13.12 3.88 12.54
N THR A 42 13.40 2.63 12.19
CA THR A 42 14.68 2.22 11.59
C THR A 42 14.73 2.42 10.09
N LEU A 43 13.57 2.64 9.44
CA LEU A 43 13.46 2.86 8.01
C LEU A 43 13.69 4.33 7.68
N ASP A 44 14.40 4.59 6.59
CA ASP A 44 14.42 5.93 5.99
C ASP A 44 13.12 6.24 5.24
N LEU A 45 12.95 7.49 4.80
CA LEU A 45 11.73 7.94 4.13
C LEU A 45 11.40 7.13 2.86
N TYR A 46 12.41 6.70 2.11
CA TYR A 46 12.22 5.92 0.89
C TYR A 46 11.76 4.50 1.22
N GLN A 47 12.36 3.87 2.24
CA GLN A 47 11.94 2.55 2.71
C GLN A 47 10.56 2.57 3.39
N ALA A 48 10.19 3.68 4.02
CA ALA A 48 8.90 3.87 4.68
C ALA A 48 7.78 4.27 3.70
N SER A 49 8.11 4.68 2.47
CA SER A 49 7.15 5.04 1.43
C SER A 49 6.50 3.79 0.82
N ILE A 50 5.18 3.70 0.95
CA ILE A 50 4.39 2.56 0.45
C ILE A 50 3.21 3.06 -0.37
N GLY A 51 3.07 2.52 -1.58
CA GLY A 51 1.88 2.69 -2.42
C GLY A 51 0.93 1.50 -2.29
N VAL A 52 -0.27 1.65 -2.85
CA VAL A 52 -1.29 0.59 -2.90
C VAL A 52 -1.77 0.42 -4.33
N GLU A 53 -1.88 -0.82 -4.76
CA GLU A 53 -2.52 -1.20 -6.01
C GLU A 53 -3.73 -2.10 -5.75
N VAL A 54 -4.67 -2.10 -6.70
CA VAL A 54 -5.86 -2.95 -6.69
C VAL A 54 -5.89 -3.81 -7.96
N SER A 55 -6.31 -5.07 -7.81
CA SER A 55 -6.49 -5.97 -8.94
C SER A 55 -7.71 -5.57 -9.76
N THR A 56 -7.58 -5.65 -11.08
CA THR A 56 -8.69 -5.48 -12.03
C THR A 56 -9.34 -6.83 -12.33
N GLU A 57 -10.54 -6.81 -12.92
CA GLU A 57 -11.24 -8.02 -13.38
C GLU A 57 -10.45 -8.84 -14.42
N ARG A 58 -9.41 -8.24 -15.02
CA ARG A 58 -8.52 -8.88 -16.00
C ARG A 58 -7.26 -9.47 -15.37
N GLY A 59 -7.06 -9.31 -14.06
CA GLY A 59 -5.86 -9.76 -13.35
C GLY A 59 -4.70 -8.76 -13.36
N ASP A 60 -4.82 -7.62 -14.06
CA ASP A 60 -3.85 -6.53 -14.01
C ASP A 60 -3.96 -5.74 -12.69
N TRP A 61 -2.92 -4.98 -12.35
CA TRP A 61 -2.88 -4.10 -11.18
C TRP A 61 -3.00 -2.64 -11.56
N ARG A 62 -3.73 -1.85 -10.76
CA ARG A 62 -3.83 -0.39 -10.91
C ARG A 62 -3.49 0.32 -9.62
N THR A 63 -2.69 1.37 -9.72
CA THR A 63 -2.37 2.28 -8.61
C THR A 63 -3.62 2.93 -8.07
N LEU A 64 -3.85 2.75 -6.78
CA LEU A 64 -4.93 3.37 -6.02
C LEU A 64 -4.40 4.50 -5.13
N MET A 65 -3.17 4.36 -4.63
CA MET A 65 -2.51 5.36 -3.80
C MET A 65 -1.00 5.35 -4.08
N LEU A 66 -0.43 6.54 -4.25
CA LEU A 66 1.00 6.70 -4.42
C LEU A 66 1.76 6.59 -3.09
N PRO A 67 3.03 6.17 -3.11
CA PRO A 67 3.87 6.11 -1.91
C PRO A 67 3.98 7.42 -1.11
N THR A 68 3.77 8.55 -1.78
CA THR A 68 3.77 9.89 -1.18
C THR A 68 2.43 10.25 -0.52
N GLU A 69 1.31 9.67 -0.96
CA GLU A 69 -0.04 9.99 -0.46
C GLU A 69 -0.34 9.34 0.89
N ILE A 70 0.15 8.11 1.12
CA ILE A 70 -0.07 7.39 2.39
C ILE A 70 0.62 8.09 3.56
N GLN A 71 1.79 8.70 3.33
CA GLN A 71 2.47 9.50 4.35
C GLN A 71 1.68 10.76 4.74
N GLN A 72 0.91 11.33 3.81
CA GLN A 72 0.07 12.50 4.09
C GLN A 72 -1.23 12.14 4.81
N LEU A 73 -1.80 10.96 4.59
CA LEU A 73 -3.03 10.50 5.26
C LEU A 73 -2.86 10.35 6.79
N ASP A 74 -1.66 10.04 7.29
CA ASP A 74 -1.39 9.97 8.73
C ASP A 74 -1.31 11.35 9.40
N LEU A 75 -0.97 12.40 8.64
CA LEU A 75 -0.90 13.79 9.13
C LEU A 75 -2.30 14.40 9.33
N ILE A 76 -3.30 13.97 8.56
CA ILE A 76 -4.66 14.53 8.59
C ILE A 76 -5.48 13.92 9.73
N SER A 77 -5.21 12.68 10.14
CA SER A 77 -5.91 12.02 11.27
C SER A 77 -5.48 12.51 12.66
N LYS A 78 -4.54 13.47 12.75
CA LYS A 78 -4.08 14.08 14.01
C LYS A 78 -4.62 15.50 14.26
N GLY A 79 -5.58 15.97 13.45
CA GLY A 79 -6.30 17.23 13.64
C GLY A 79 -7.53 17.08 14.53
#